data_AF-A0AA36DKS6-F1
#
_entry.id   AF-A0AA36DKS6-F1
#
_cell.length_a   1.000
_cell.length_b   1.000
_cell.length_c   1.000
_cell.angle_alpha   90.00
_cell.angle_beta   90.00
_cell.angle_gamma   90.00
#
_symmetry.space_group_name_H-M   'P 1'
#
loop_
_entity.id
_entity.type
_entity.pdbx_description
1 polymer ?
#
loop_
_entity_poly.entity_id
_entity_poly.type
_entity_poly.pdbx_seq_one_letter_code
_entity_poly.pdbx_strand_id
1 'polypeptide(L)'
;MFVRKDNYDFMAYLGEVLIPENAGLPMCMDIFYNTTNYFQMGVFSKCVRRLFEVNSEHVKIYPKGTAWVRDIWLTNSMWSLSDFMLHGCKGNGSVADSKPKLAKGSSRLWYNPFTKPFNFTECAHGNTSWNHNNVLITSKEQIESRLHEYAREMEALNAKVVRELESGCSPSLIERIIHTAKAYL
;
A
#
# COMPACT_ATOMS: atom_id res chain seq x y z
N MET A 1 -0.06 -4.24 -25.75
CA MET A 1 -0.97 -5.10 -24.98
C MET A 1 -0.77 -4.81 -23.50
N PHE A 2 -1.77 -4.27 -22.80
CA PHE A 2 -1.69 -4.08 -21.35
C PHE A 2 -1.77 -5.46 -20.69
N VAL A 3 -0.73 -5.85 -19.95
CA VAL A 3 -0.68 -7.13 -19.23
C VAL A 3 -1.13 -6.85 -17.80
N ARG A 4 -2.25 -7.48 -17.40
CA ARG A 4 -2.71 -7.47 -16.01
C ARG A 4 -1.69 -8.19 -15.15
N LYS A 5 -1.53 -7.74 -13.90
CA LYS A 5 -0.70 -8.43 -12.92
C LYS A 5 -1.57 -9.42 -12.15
N ASP A 6 -1.00 -10.57 -11.82
CA ASP A 6 -1.65 -11.69 -11.12
C ASP A 6 -2.45 -11.26 -9.89
N ASN A 7 -2.00 -10.24 -9.16
CA ASN A 7 -2.71 -9.71 -7.98
C ASN A 7 -4.13 -9.21 -8.28
N TYR A 8 -4.37 -8.65 -9.47
CA TYR A 8 -5.69 -8.14 -9.85
C TYR A 8 -6.59 -9.25 -10.35
N ASP A 9 -6.06 -10.21 -11.09
CA ASP A 9 -6.80 -11.40 -11.52
C ASP A 9 -7.22 -12.22 -10.29
N PHE A 10 -6.34 -12.35 -9.29
CA PHE A 10 -6.70 -12.98 -8.00
C PHE A 10 -7.78 -12.19 -7.25
N MET A 11 -7.70 -10.86 -7.20
CA MET A 11 -8.75 -10.03 -6.59
C MET A 11 -10.11 -10.20 -7.30
N ALA A 12 -10.11 -10.31 -8.64
CA ALA A 12 -11.31 -10.56 -9.42
C ALA A 12 -11.92 -11.93 -9.07
N TYR A 13 -11.10 -12.97 -9.06
CA TYR A 13 -11.52 -14.32 -8.68
C TYR A 13 -12.09 -14.37 -7.26
N LEU A 14 -11.41 -13.75 -6.27
CA LEU A 14 -11.95 -13.66 -4.92
C LEU A 14 -13.30 -12.93 -4.88
N GLY A 15 -13.48 -11.91 -5.72
CA GLY A 15 -14.74 -11.20 -5.84
C GLY A 15 -15.85 -12.13 -6.32
N GLU A 16 -15.62 -12.87 -7.40
CA GLU A 16 -16.57 -13.84 -7.96
C GLU A 16 -16.95 -14.95 -6.97
N VAL A 17 -16.01 -15.41 -6.16
CA VAL A 17 -16.23 -16.53 -5.23
C VAL A 17 -16.88 -16.07 -3.92
N LEU A 18 -16.55 -14.89 -3.42
CA LEU A 18 -16.88 -14.49 -2.04
C LEU A 18 -17.88 -13.33 -1.93
N ILE A 19 -18.17 -12.61 -3.02
CA ILE A 19 -19.14 -11.52 -3.02
C ILE A 19 -20.48 -12.03 -3.57
N PRO A 20 -21.61 -11.82 -2.87
CA PRO A 20 -22.93 -12.20 -3.38
C PRO A 20 -23.26 -11.56 -4.73
N GLU A 21 -23.93 -12.29 -5.62
CA GLU A 21 -24.23 -11.83 -6.99
C GLU A 21 -25.00 -10.50 -7.03
N ASN A 22 -25.88 -10.25 -6.07
CA ASN A 22 -26.71 -9.05 -5.99
C ASN A 22 -25.98 -7.83 -5.36
N ALA A 23 -24.71 -7.96 -4.97
CA ALA A 23 -23.96 -6.90 -4.29
C ALA A 23 -23.30 -5.87 -5.24
N GLY A 24 -23.58 -5.92 -6.55
CA GLY A 24 -23.04 -4.97 -7.52
C GLY A 24 -21.66 -5.33 -8.08
N LEU A 25 -21.21 -6.58 -7.89
CA LEU A 25 -19.98 -7.11 -8.49
C LEU A 25 -19.91 -6.91 -10.02
N PRO A 26 -20.98 -7.08 -10.82
CA PRO A 26 -20.92 -6.89 -12.27
C PRO A 26 -20.35 -5.53 -12.71
N MET A 27 -20.63 -4.46 -11.96
CA MET A 27 -20.09 -3.13 -12.25
C MET A 27 -18.57 -3.07 -12.07
N CYS A 28 -18.04 -3.71 -11.02
CA CYS A 28 -16.59 -3.78 -10.82
C CYS A 28 -15.92 -4.65 -11.90
N MET A 29 -16.56 -5.75 -12.29
CA MET A 29 -16.03 -6.66 -13.32
C MET A 29 -16.02 -6.00 -14.70
N ASP A 30 -16.99 -5.14 -15.02
CA ASP A 30 -16.96 -4.34 -16.26
C ASP A 30 -15.70 -3.45 -16.34
N ILE A 31 -15.33 -2.80 -15.23
CA ILE A 31 -14.08 -2.01 -15.15
C ILE A 31 -12.86 -2.93 -15.35
N PHE A 32 -12.87 -4.11 -14.74
CA PHE A 32 -11.76 -5.07 -14.84
C PHE A 32 -11.51 -5.58 -16.26
N TYR A 33 -12.57 -5.90 -17.00
CA TYR A 33 -12.44 -6.39 -18.37
C TYR A 33 -12.06 -5.29 -19.35
N ASN A 34 -12.50 -4.05 -19.12
CA ASN A 34 -12.27 -2.91 -20.01
C ASN A 34 -11.04 -2.05 -19.65
N THR A 35 -10.30 -2.40 -18.60
CA THR A 35 -9.10 -1.64 -18.17
C THR A 35 -7.97 -1.71 -19.21
N THR A 36 -7.41 -0.55 -19.51
CA THR A 36 -6.31 -0.38 -20.49
C THR A 36 -5.03 0.14 -19.85
N ASN A 37 -5.10 0.56 -18.58
CA ASN A 37 -4.00 1.18 -17.88
C ASN A 37 -4.07 0.95 -16.36
N TYR A 38 -2.96 1.24 -15.69
CA TYR A 38 -2.82 1.06 -14.25
C TYR A 38 -3.76 1.94 -13.41
N PHE A 39 -4.18 3.09 -13.94
CA PHE A 39 -5.11 3.97 -13.22
C PHE A 39 -6.50 3.32 -13.11
N GLN A 40 -7.04 2.84 -14.24
CA GLN A 40 -8.31 2.10 -14.29
C GLN A 40 -8.26 0.84 -13.44
N MET A 41 -7.10 0.16 -13.40
CA MET A 41 -6.91 -0.98 -12.51
C MET A 41 -7.00 -0.61 -11.01
N GLY A 42 -6.51 0.57 -10.64
CA GLY A 42 -6.70 1.13 -9.30
C GLY A 42 -8.17 1.43 -8.98
N VAL A 43 -8.97 1.82 -9.98
CA VAL A 43 -10.42 2.01 -9.83
C VAL A 43 -11.12 0.68 -9.58
N PHE A 44 -10.80 -0.36 -10.37
CA PHE A 44 -11.30 -1.72 -10.14
C PHE A 44 -11.00 -2.21 -8.71
N SER A 45 -9.74 -2.09 -8.27
CA SER A 45 -9.34 -2.53 -6.92
C SER A 45 -10.15 -1.81 -5.83
N LYS A 46 -10.39 -0.49 -5.96
CA LYS A 46 -11.23 0.25 -5.01
C LYS A 46 -12.68 -0.23 -5.04
N CYS A 47 -13.23 -0.50 -6.22
CA CYS A 47 -14.60 -1.00 -6.40
C CYS A 47 -14.79 -2.33 -5.66
N VAL A 48 -13.96 -3.34 -5.95
CA VAL A 48 -14.07 -4.67 -5.34
C VAL A 48 -13.78 -4.63 -3.84
N ARG A 49 -12.78 -3.83 -3.39
CA ARG A 49 -12.51 -3.65 -1.96
C ARG A 49 -13.72 -3.09 -1.21
N ARG A 50 -14.44 -2.15 -1.80
CA ARG A 50 -15.67 -1.60 -1.19
C ARG A 50 -16.73 -2.68 -1.05
N LEU A 51 -16.86 -3.58 -2.02
CA LEU A 51 -17.79 -4.70 -1.92
C LEU A 51 -17.39 -5.68 -0.82
N PHE A 52 -16.09 -5.99 -0.66
CA PHE A 52 -15.61 -6.81 0.45
C PHE A 52 -15.90 -6.18 1.82
N GLU A 53 -15.67 -4.87 1.97
CA GLU A 53 -15.95 -4.14 3.22
C GLU A 53 -17.41 -4.23 3.67
N VAL A 54 -18.35 -4.33 2.73
CA VAL A 54 -19.79 -4.30 3.02
C VAL A 54 -20.40 -5.70 3.08
N ASN A 55 -19.87 -6.66 2.32
CA ASN A 55 -20.57 -7.92 2.06
C ASN A 55 -19.81 -9.19 2.47
N SER A 56 -18.53 -9.11 2.86
CA SER A 56 -17.74 -10.32 3.10
C SER A 56 -17.54 -10.65 4.57
N GLU A 57 -17.94 -11.86 4.96
CA GLU A 57 -17.58 -12.44 6.25
C GLU A 57 -16.15 -13.03 6.23
N HIS A 58 -15.62 -13.32 5.04
CA HIS A 58 -14.34 -14.00 4.84
C HIS A 58 -13.16 -13.06 4.61
N VAL A 59 -13.42 -11.86 4.08
CA VAL A 59 -12.38 -10.89 3.73
C VAL A 59 -12.54 -9.62 4.56
N LYS A 60 -11.55 -9.35 5.42
CA LYS A 60 -11.49 -8.11 6.19
C LYS A 60 -10.54 -7.11 5.52
N ILE A 61 -11.08 -5.97 5.10
CA ILE A 61 -10.29 -4.84 4.64
C ILE A 61 -9.99 -3.93 5.85
N TYR A 62 -8.71 -3.75 6.15
CA TYR A 62 -8.29 -2.87 7.24
C TYR A 62 -8.32 -1.40 6.79
N PRO A 63 -8.75 -0.47 7.68
CA PRO A 63 -8.57 0.95 7.47
C PRO A 63 -7.10 1.30 7.18
N LYS A 64 -6.88 2.35 6.38
CA LYS A 64 -5.53 2.77 6.05
C LYS A 64 -4.72 3.11 7.30
N GLY A 65 -3.47 2.68 7.31
CA GLY A 65 -2.55 2.90 8.42
C GLY A 65 -2.73 1.97 9.62
N THR A 66 -3.71 1.05 9.57
CA THR A 66 -3.98 0.11 10.68
C THR A 66 -3.59 -1.34 10.39
N ALA A 67 -3.14 -1.63 9.17
CA ALA A 67 -2.68 -2.96 8.76
C ALA A 67 -1.29 -3.28 9.32
N TRP A 68 -0.99 -4.57 9.46
CA TRP A 68 0.30 -5.06 10.00
C TRP A 68 1.41 -5.19 8.94
N VAL A 69 1.06 -5.02 7.66
CA VAL A 69 1.98 -4.95 6.52
C VAL A 69 1.91 -3.55 5.93
N ARG A 70 3.05 -2.94 5.64
CA ARG A 70 3.09 -1.59 5.06
C ARG A 70 4.29 -1.38 4.16
N ASP A 71 4.13 -0.46 3.21
CA ASP A 71 5.24 0.02 2.41
C ASP A 71 6.26 0.78 3.25
N ILE A 72 7.54 0.45 3.05
CA ILE A 72 8.67 1.04 3.76
C ILE A 72 8.81 2.55 3.50
N TRP A 73 8.36 3.03 2.34
CA TRP A 73 8.44 4.45 1.96
C TRP A 73 7.46 5.34 2.71
N LEU A 74 6.43 4.80 3.37
CA LEU A 74 5.44 5.60 4.13
C LEU A 74 6.06 6.33 5.33
N THR A 75 7.16 5.79 5.86
CA THR A 75 7.88 6.26 7.04
C THR A 75 9.36 6.52 6.72
N ASN A 76 9.69 6.74 5.45
CA ASN A 76 11.06 6.99 4.98
C ASN A 76 12.04 5.89 5.46
N SER A 77 11.60 4.65 5.36
CA SER A 77 12.30 3.43 5.80
C SER A 77 12.46 3.21 7.29
N MET A 78 11.85 4.06 8.12
CA MET A 78 11.81 3.84 9.56
C MET A 78 10.80 2.77 9.93
N TRP A 79 11.09 2.01 10.98
CA TRP A 79 10.25 0.90 11.42
C TRP A 79 10.33 0.64 12.91
N SER A 80 9.45 -0.21 13.43
CA SER A 80 9.36 -0.61 14.83
C SER A 80 9.34 -2.12 14.94
N LEU A 81 9.71 -2.66 16.11
CA LEU A 81 9.66 -4.10 16.37
C LEU A 81 8.24 -4.70 16.31
N SER A 82 7.19 -3.86 16.26
CA SER A 82 5.80 -4.30 16.10
C SER A 82 5.37 -4.45 14.64
N ASP A 83 6.21 -4.04 13.67
CA ASP A 83 5.94 -4.27 12.26
C ASP A 83 6.05 -5.76 11.91
N PHE A 84 5.00 -6.35 11.33
CA PHE A 84 5.03 -7.76 10.90
C PHE A 84 5.81 -7.93 9.59
N MET A 85 5.61 -7.03 8.62
CA MET A 85 6.31 -7.06 7.33
C MET A 85 6.46 -5.67 6.73
N LEU A 86 7.67 -5.38 6.23
CA LEU A 86 7.95 -4.20 5.41
C LEU A 86 7.91 -4.59 3.93
N HIS A 87 6.99 -3.96 3.19
CA HIS A 87 6.85 -4.12 1.74
C HIS A 87 7.58 -2.99 0.99
N GLY A 88 7.77 -3.16 -0.33
CA GLY A 88 8.36 -2.13 -1.19
C GLY A 88 9.89 -2.11 -1.20
N CYS A 89 10.54 -3.09 -0.59
CA CYS A 89 12.00 -3.24 -0.54
C CYS A 89 12.57 -3.83 -1.85
N LYS A 90 12.27 -3.22 -3.00
CA LYS A 90 12.74 -3.69 -4.32
C LYS A 90 14.04 -3.00 -4.73
N GLY A 91 14.95 -3.74 -5.36
CA GLY A 91 16.25 -3.22 -5.82
C GLY A 91 17.29 -3.11 -4.71
N ASN A 92 18.33 -2.29 -4.93
CA ASN A 92 19.42 -2.11 -3.96
C ASN A 92 19.11 -0.94 -3.02
N GLY A 93 18.58 -1.23 -1.83
CA GLY A 93 18.45 -0.25 -0.75
C GLY A 93 19.83 0.18 -0.24
N SER A 94 19.97 1.45 0.16
CA SER A 94 21.21 1.95 0.77
C SER A 94 21.22 1.71 2.28
N VAL A 95 22.39 1.57 2.89
CA VAL A 95 22.49 1.57 4.36
C VAL A 95 22.40 3.02 4.82
N ALA A 96 21.53 3.30 5.80
CA ALA A 96 21.44 4.62 6.40
C ALA A 96 22.51 4.79 7.48
N ASP A 97 23.32 5.85 7.36
CA ASP A 97 24.34 6.21 8.35
C ASP A 97 23.78 7.13 9.46
N SER A 98 22.67 7.81 9.20
CA SER A 98 22.01 8.72 10.15
C SER A 98 20.49 8.56 10.10
N LYS A 99 19.83 8.93 11.21
CA LYS A 99 18.40 8.71 11.38
C LYS A 99 17.63 9.61 10.41
N PRO A 100 16.87 9.04 9.44
CA PRO A 100 16.10 9.85 8.52
C PRO A 100 14.96 10.57 9.25
N LYS A 101 14.43 11.62 8.62
CA LYS A 101 13.20 12.26 9.10
C LYS A 101 12.03 11.29 8.91
N LEU A 102 11.24 11.13 9.97
CA LEU A 102 9.99 10.37 9.92
C LEU A 102 8.97 11.13 9.08
N ALA A 103 8.83 10.75 7.81
CA ALA A 103 7.96 11.37 6.82
C ALA A 103 7.70 10.40 5.67
N LYS A 104 6.93 10.82 4.67
CA LYS A 104 6.88 10.12 3.39
C LYS A 104 8.24 10.21 2.70
N GLY A 105 8.83 9.06 2.39
CA GLY A 105 10.03 8.92 1.57
C GLY A 105 9.72 8.70 0.09
N SER A 106 10.76 8.35 -0.67
CA SER A 106 10.63 7.94 -2.07
C SER A 106 10.17 6.49 -2.16
N SER A 107 9.26 6.18 -3.08
CA SER A 107 8.90 4.77 -3.37
C SER A 107 9.99 4.01 -4.14
N ARG A 108 11.05 4.71 -4.57
CA ARG A 108 12.20 4.13 -5.31
C ARG A 108 13.47 4.07 -4.48
N LEU A 109 13.62 4.95 -3.49
CA LEU A 109 14.80 5.03 -2.63
C LEU A 109 14.37 4.65 -1.22
N TRP A 110 14.92 3.56 -0.72
CA TRP A 110 14.66 3.03 0.60
C TRP A 110 15.98 2.64 1.28
N TYR A 111 15.98 2.67 2.60
CA TYR A 111 17.11 2.27 3.42
C TYR A 111 16.96 0.83 3.88
N ASN A 112 18.04 0.07 3.80
CA ASN A 112 18.07 -1.33 4.20
C ASN A 112 17.86 -1.46 5.73
N PRO A 113 16.83 -2.19 6.19
CA PRO A 113 16.63 -2.47 7.61
C PRO A 113 17.78 -3.24 8.28
N PHE A 114 18.71 -3.78 7.48
CA PHE A 114 19.86 -4.56 7.93
C PHE A 114 21.18 -3.88 7.54
N THR A 115 22.19 -4.00 8.41
CA THR A 115 23.53 -3.41 8.20
C THR A 115 24.45 -4.30 7.37
N LYS A 116 24.16 -5.61 7.30
CA LYS A 116 24.91 -6.59 6.50
C LYS A 116 23.99 -7.68 5.94
N PRO A 117 24.42 -8.39 4.88
CA PRO A 117 23.70 -9.55 4.35
C PRO A 117 23.47 -10.64 5.41
N PHE A 118 22.44 -11.46 5.19
CA PHE A 118 22.14 -12.60 6.06
C PHE A 118 23.20 -13.69 5.89
N ASN A 119 23.78 -14.12 7.01
CA ASN A 119 24.61 -15.31 7.06
C ASN A 119 23.78 -16.47 7.60
N PHE A 120 23.31 -17.34 6.70
CA PHE A 120 22.43 -18.45 7.07
C PHE A 120 23.09 -19.47 8.01
N THR A 121 24.42 -19.52 8.10
CA THR A 121 25.10 -20.39 9.06
C THR A 121 24.96 -19.91 10.52
N GLU A 122 24.62 -18.65 10.72
CA GLU A 122 24.32 -18.06 12.04
C GLU A 122 22.86 -18.32 12.48
N CYS A 123 22.00 -18.81 11.57
CA CYS A 123 20.61 -19.11 11.88
C CYS A 123 20.50 -20.40 12.71
N ALA A 124 20.48 -20.24 14.04
CA ALA A 124 20.22 -21.32 14.99
C ALA A 124 18.86 -21.12 15.68
N HIS A 125 18.23 -22.21 16.13
CA HIS A 125 16.97 -22.14 16.88
C HIS A 125 17.15 -21.28 18.14
N GLY A 126 16.30 -20.27 18.32
CA GLY A 126 16.37 -19.33 19.44
C GLY A 126 17.37 -18.18 19.26
N ASN A 127 18.17 -18.16 18.18
CA ASN A 127 19.00 -17.01 17.86
C ASN A 127 18.15 -15.89 17.23
N THR A 128 18.00 -14.77 17.94
CA THR A 128 17.31 -13.56 17.47
C THR A 128 18.27 -12.42 17.15
N SER A 129 19.58 -12.69 17.03
CA SER A 129 20.61 -11.70 16.73
C SER A 129 20.58 -11.29 15.25
N TRP A 130 19.52 -10.59 14.86
CA TRP A 130 19.40 -9.96 13.55
C TRP A 130 20.28 -8.71 13.49
N ASN A 131 20.95 -8.50 12.36
CA ASN A 131 21.83 -7.36 12.13
C ASN A 131 21.03 -6.11 11.73
N HIS A 132 20.07 -5.73 12.57
CA HIS A 132 19.22 -4.59 12.32
C HIS A 132 20.02 -3.29 12.28
N ASN A 133 19.65 -2.41 11.36
CA ASN A 133 20.09 -1.04 11.38
C ASN A 133 19.28 -0.25 12.41
N ASN A 134 19.80 -0.16 13.63
CA ASN A 134 19.15 0.52 14.75
C ASN A 134 18.85 2.01 14.48
N VAL A 135 19.56 2.63 13.53
CA VAL A 135 19.31 4.02 13.10
C VAL A 135 17.90 4.19 12.51
N LEU A 136 17.37 3.14 11.87
CA LEU A 136 16.05 3.13 11.27
C LEU A 136 14.95 2.72 12.24
N ILE A 137 15.29 2.25 13.44
CA ILE A 137 14.32 1.81 14.43
C ILE A 137 13.77 3.03 15.20
N THR A 138 12.46 3.04 15.40
CA THR A 138 11.73 4.06 16.14
C THR A 138 10.55 3.44 16.90
N SER A 139 9.88 4.22 17.75
CA SER A 139 8.79 3.68 18.57
C SER A 139 7.55 3.34 17.72
N LYS A 140 6.75 2.38 18.20
CA LYS A 140 5.48 2.00 17.57
C LYS A 140 4.55 3.21 17.44
N GLU A 141 4.45 4.01 18.49
CA GLU A 141 3.57 5.18 18.57
C GLU A 141 3.94 6.22 17.52
N GLN A 142 5.24 6.40 17.25
CA GLN A 142 5.71 7.30 16.20
C GLN A 142 5.34 6.79 14.80
N ILE A 143 5.52 5.49 14.55
CA ILE A 143 5.11 4.86 13.28
C ILE A 143 3.60 5.00 13.09
N GLU A 144 2.79 4.61 14.08
CA GLU A 144 1.33 4.68 14.02
C GLU A 144 0.84 6.12 13.84
N SER A 145 1.41 7.09 14.57
CA SER A 145 1.07 8.50 14.41
C SER A 145 1.30 8.98 12.97
N ARG A 146 2.44 8.64 12.37
CA ARG A 146 2.77 8.97 10.97
C ARG A 146 1.83 8.28 9.98
N LEU A 147 1.49 7.02 10.22
CA LEU A 147 0.57 6.27 9.35
C LEU A 147 -0.85 6.84 9.41
N HIS A 148 -1.32 7.24 10.58
CA HIS A 148 -2.61 7.90 10.74
C HIS A 148 -2.63 9.29 10.08
N GLU A 149 -1.55 10.06 10.20
CA GLU A 149 -1.40 11.32 9.48
C GLU A 149 -1.51 11.12 7.97
N TYR A 150 -0.75 10.17 7.43
CA TYR A 150 -0.82 9.84 6.00
C TYR A 150 -2.21 9.36 5.57
N ALA A 151 -2.90 8.58 6.40
CA ALA A 151 -4.26 8.14 6.11
C ALA A 151 -5.20 9.36 5.97
N ARG A 152 -5.14 10.32 6.89
CA ARG A 152 -5.91 11.58 6.84
C ARG A 152 -5.57 12.43 5.61
N GLU A 153 -4.28 12.57 5.29
CA GLU A 153 -3.84 13.28 4.07
C GLU A 153 -4.51 12.69 2.82
N MET A 154 -4.52 11.36 2.73
CA MET A 154 -5.09 10.65 1.58
C MET A 154 -6.62 10.71 1.54
N GLU A 155 -7.29 10.71 2.69
CA GLU A 155 -8.75 10.92 2.78
C GLU A 155 -9.13 12.32 2.31
N ALA A 156 -8.42 13.35 2.78
CA ALA A 156 -8.65 14.73 2.36
C ALA A 156 -8.43 14.90 0.85
N LEU A 157 -7.39 14.28 0.29
CA LEU A 157 -7.12 14.28 -1.14
C LEU A 157 -8.21 13.57 -1.94
N ASN A 158 -8.66 12.39 -1.48
CA ASN A 158 -9.75 11.66 -2.11
C ASN A 158 -11.05 12.50 -2.12
N ALA A 159 -11.40 13.13 -1.00
CA ALA A 159 -12.60 13.97 -0.90
C ALA A 159 -12.53 15.18 -1.83
N LYS A 160 -11.35 15.77 -2.01
CA LYS A 160 -11.14 16.85 -2.99
C LYS A 160 -11.36 16.37 -4.42
N VAL A 161 -10.79 15.21 -4.78
CA VAL A 161 -10.97 14.62 -6.11
C VAL A 161 -12.45 14.34 -6.40
N VAL A 162 -13.19 13.79 -5.44
CA VAL A 162 -14.63 13.52 -5.59
C VAL A 162 -15.41 14.81 -5.88
N ARG A 163 -15.20 15.87 -5.08
CA ARG A 163 -15.86 17.17 -5.32
C ARG A 163 -15.54 17.76 -6.69
N GLU A 164 -14.29 17.65 -7.14
CA GLU A 164 -13.86 18.16 -8.44
C GLU A 164 -14.50 17.36 -9.60
N LEU A 165 -14.70 16.04 -9.43
CA LEU A 165 -15.43 15.21 -10.39
C LEU A 165 -16.93 15.57 -10.45
N GLU A 166 -17.55 15.85 -9.30
CA GLU A 166 -18.95 16.28 -9.21
C GLU A 166 -19.20 17.66 -9.84
N SER A 167 -18.19 18.55 -9.81
CA SER A 167 -18.28 19.90 -10.38
C SER A 167 -18.01 20.00 -11.89
N GLY A 168 -17.67 18.89 -12.56
CA GLY A 168 -17.31 18.86 -13.99
C GLY A 168 -15.78 18.94 -14.24
N CYS A 169 -15.26 17.98 -15.01
CA CYS A 169 -13.82 17.72 -15.18
C CYS A 169 -13.04 18.86 -15.88
N SER A 170 -11.98 19.35 -15.23
CA SER A 170 -10.87 20.09 -15.85
C SER A 170 -9.74 19.13 -16.26
N PRO A 171 -9.01 19.35 -17.37
CA PRO A 171 -7.82 18.56 -17.74
C PRO A 171 -6.75 18.46 -16.63
N SER A 172 -6.63 19.49 -15.77
CA SER A 172 -5.71 19.47 -14.61
C SER A 172 -6.09 18.47 -13.50
N LEU A 173 -7.32 17.95 -13.56
CA LEU A 173 -7.84 16.94 -12.63
C LEU A 173 -7.27 15.55 -12.94
N ILE A 174 -7.10 15.22 -14.22
CA ILE A 174 -6.59 13.93 -14.67
C ILE A 174 -5.14 13.73 -14.18
N GLU A 175 -4.30 14.75 -14.23
CA GLU A 175 -2.91 14.69 -13.73
C GLU A 175 -2.84 14.48 -12.21
N ARG A 176 -3.71 15.15 -11.44
CA ARG A 176 -3.79 14.98 -9.97
C ARG A 176 -4.35 13.62 -9.59
N ILE A 177 -5.31 13.11 -10.34
CA ILE A 177 -5.87 11.77 -10.20
C ILE A 177 -4.80 10.70 -10.48
N ILE A 178 -3.99 10.87 -11.53
CA ILE A 178 -2.86 9.99 -11.85
C ILE A 178 -1.80 10.03 -10.74
N HIS A 179 -1.47 11.22 -10.21
CA HIS A 179 -0.53 11.35 -9.10
C HIS A 179 -1.05 10.69 -7.82
N THR A 180 -2.35 10.81 -7.55
CA THR A 180 -3.02 10.17 -6.42
C THR A 180 -3.01 8.65 -6.57
N ALA A 181 -3.33 8.12 -7.76
CA ALA A 181 -3.31 6.68 -8.03
C ALA A 181 -1.91 6.05 -8.00
N LYS A 182 -0.86 6.81 -8.39
CA LYS A 182 0.53 6.39 -8.23
C LYS A 182 0.97 6.23 -6.77
N ALA A 183 0.24 6.81 -5.81
CA ALA A 183 0.48 6.57 -4.39
C ALA A 183 -0.18 5.27 -3.87
N TYR A 184 -0.94 4.56 -4.72
CA TYR A 184 -1.60 3.28 -4.43
C TYR A 184 -1.01 2.09 -5.21
N LEU A 185 0.08 2.28 -5.96
CA LEU A 185 0.81 1.27 -6.73
C LEU A 185 2.28 1.21 -6.31
#